data_AF-A0A7S8EBT5-F1
#
_entry.id   AF-A0A7S8EBT5-F1
#
_cell.length_a   1.000
_cell.length_b   1.000
_cell.length_c   1.000
_cell.angle_alpha   90.00
_cell.angle_beta   90.00
_cell.angle_gamma   90.00
#
_symmetry.space_group_name_H-M   'P 1'
#
loop_
_entity.id
_entity.type
_entity.pdbx_description
1 polymer ?
#
loop_
_entity_poly.entity_id
_entity_poly.type
_entity_poly.pdbx_seq_one_letter_code
_entity_poly.pdbx_strand_id
1 'polypeptide(L)'
;MRPRIPQSPPSPETQAKMQERAERLSKRQYVRFAFYKVDPSWRRLPEPEQAEHKQELLDVVRSFNRRMLLRPYSLMGTRADAEILLWQIAKSPVPFRELASAVMRTRMGAYLTMAYSYFSQTKRSLYEIRTPDGNEDDEERLIIDPTEAKYLFVYPFIKTREWYQLSQYARQGMMDEHIAIGRKYPAVRLNTTYSFGLDDYEFILAFETDEPSDFLDLVQELRESTVSMYTLQDTPLFTCINMRLDEALDALGGPAIAQEVTPGVSEDVWMEVCPLDELGPGESKTIFLEGKMVGVFNVEGTLYALNNRCSHARGPLSEGVVDPVECSVTCPWHYGKFDLRTGQAIDGVVNKPVDTYAVEVRNGVIYVGTTVTY
;
A
#
# COMPACT_ATOMS: atom_id res chain seq x y z
N MET A 1 19.84 35.92 -19.72
CA MET A 1 18.40 35.57 -19.65
C MET A 1 17.87 35.42 -21.07
N ARG A 2 17.45 34.23 -21.49
CA ARG A 2 16.70 34.10 -22.76
C ARG A 2 15.26 34.58 -22.52
N PRO A 3 14.68 35.43 -23.39
CA PRO A 3 13.29 35.85 -23.24
C PRO A 3 12.37 34.63 -23.32
N ARG A 4 11.41 34.52 -22.38
CA ARG A 4 10.33 33.53 -22.45
C ARG A 4 9.45 33.89 -23.64
N ILE A 5 9.51 33.08 -24.69
CA ILE A 5 8.56 33.14 -25.80
C ILE A 5 7.18 32.75 -25.23
N PRO A 6 6.12 33.54 -25.45
CA PRO A 6 4.76 33.14 -25.08
C PRO A 6 4.43 31.81 -25.79
N GLN A 7 4.19 30.75 -25.03
CA GLN A 7 3.75 29.49 -25.60
C GLN A 7 2.29 29.65 -26.02
N SER A 8 2.00 29.44 -27.31
CA SER A 8 0.64 29.27 -27.79
C SER A 8 -0.04 28.14 -27.02
N PRO A 9 -1.36 28.24 -26.72
CA PRO A 9 -2.06 27.18 -26.04
C PRO A 9 -1.92 25.86 -26.84
N PRO A 10 -1.72 24.73 -26.15
CA PRO A 10 -1.55 23.43 -26.79
C PRO A 10 -2.76 23.12 -27.69
N SER A 11 -2.52 22.45 -28.82
CA SER A 11 -3.59 22.04 -29.74
C SER A 11 -4.63 21.16 -29.03
N PRO A 12 -5.88 21.07 -29.52
CA PRO A 12 -6.90 20.18 -28.94
C PRO A 12 -6.45 18.72 -28.80
N GLU A 13 -5.68 18.20 -29.77
CA GLU A 13 -5.08 16.86 -29.69
C GLU A 13 -4.01 16.76 -28.58
N THR A 14 -3.22 17.83 -28.38
CA THR A 14 -2.22 17.88 -27.30
C THR A 14 -2.92 17.98 -25.94
N GLN A 15 -4.01 18.75 -25.85
CA GLN A 15 -4.83 18.85 -24.64
C GLN A 15 -5.48 17.50 -24.30
N ALA A 16 -6.05 16.80 -25.29
CA ALA A 16 -6.61 15.46 -25.11
C ALA A 16 -5.54 14.46 -24.63
N LYS A 17 -4.35 14.44 -25.25
CA LYS A 17 -3.22 13.60 -24.80
C LYS A 17 -2.71 13.97 -23.41
N MET A 18 -2.73 15.26 -23.06
CA MET A 18 -2.37 15.73 -21.72
C MET A 18 -3.41 15.31 -20.68
N GLN A 19 -4.68 15.34 -21.03
CA GLN A 19 -5.79 14.96 -20.16
C GLN A 19 -5.84 13.44 -19.94
N GLU A 20 -5.71 12.65 -21.01
CA GLU A 20 -5.57 11.18 -20.93
C GLU A 20 -4.32 10.79 -20.10
N ARG A 21 -3.21 11.49 -20.29
CA ARG A 21 -2.01 11.30 -19.46
C ARG A 21 -2.28 11.66 -18.00
N ALA A 22 -3.01 12.73 -17.71
CA ALA A 22 -3.33 13.17 -16.36
C ALA A 22 -4.26 12.17 -15.64
N GLU A 23 -5.28 11.68 -16.32
CA GLU A 23 -6.19 10.62 -15.84
C GLU A 23 -5.44 9.31 -15.58
N ARG A 24 -4.49 8.94 -16.44
CA ARG A 24 -3.64 7.76 -16.19
C ARG A 24 -2.70 7.96 -15.00
N LEU A 25 -2.20 9.18 -14.79
CA LEU A 25 -1.29 9.49 -13.68
C LEU A 25 -2.02 9.58 -12.34
N SER A 26 -3.30 9.94 -12.32
CA SER A 26 -4.09 10.07 -11.08
C SER A 26 -4.31 8.74 -10.36
N LYS A 27 -4.22 7.61 -11.09
CA LYS A 27 -4.31 6.24 -10.53
C LYS A 27 -3.05 5.80 -9.79
N ARG A 28 -1.92 6.49 -9.92
CA ARG A 28 -0.66 6.09 -9.28
C ARG A 28 -0.64 6.44 -7.80
N GLN A 29 0.02 5.59 -7.03
CA GLN A 29 0.25 5.82 -5.61
C GLN A 29 1.73 6.10 -5.37
N TYR A 30 2.00 7.08 -4.53
CA TYR A 30 3.31 7.26 -3.92
C TYR A 30 3.46 6.25 -2.80
N VAL A 31 4.67 5.73 -2.64
CA VAL A 31 4.98 4.65 -1.72
C VAL A 31 6.27 4.98 -1.00
N ARG A 32 6.26 4.86 0.31
CA ARG A 32 7.42 5.10 1.16
C ARG A 32 7.62 3.97 2.15
N PHE A 33 8.83 3.46 2.23
CA PHE A 33 9.26 2.53 3.29
C PHE A 33 10.16 3.31 4.25
N ALA A 34 9.64 3.69 5.42
CA ALA A 34 10.37 4.46 6.41
C ALA A 34 10.83 3.56 7.56
N PHE A 35 12.13 3.35 7.68
CA PHE A 35 12.74 2.51 8.70
C PHE A 35 13.30 3.37 9.83
N TYR A 36 12.98 3.00 11.06
CA TYR A 36 13.41 3.70 12.26
C TYR A 36 14.28 2.80 13.13
N LYS A 37 15.29 3.40 13.74
CA LYS A 37 16.11 2.83 14.79
C LYS A 37 15.94 3.66 16.06
N VAL A 38 15.73 3.00 17.19
CA VAL A 38 15.61 3.63 18.49
C VAL A 38 17.00 3.78 19.10
N ASP A 39 17.30 4.98 19.60
CA ASP A 39 18.50 5.23 20.37
C ASP A 39 18.47 4.39 21.66
N PRO A 40 19.52 3.59 21.97
CA PRO A 40 19.55 2.76 23.17
C PRO A 40 19.36 3.51 24.49
N SER A 41 19.58 4.83 24.53
CA SER A 41 19.30 5.68 25.69
C SER A 41 17.83 5.72 26.07
N TRP A 42 16.90 5.58 25.12
CA TRP A 42 15.46 5.55 25.39
C TRP A 42 15.09 4.40 26.33
N ARG A 43 15.73 3.23 26.15
CA ARG A 43 15.49 2.03 26.99
C ARG A 43 15.94 2.20 28.44
N ARG A 44 16.70 3.27 28.74
CA ARG A 44 17.17 3.58 30.10
C ARG A 44 16.27 4.58 30.83
N LEU A 45 15.22 5.10 30.17
CA LEU A 45 14.25 5.97 30.81
C LEU A 45 13.42 5.21 31.85
N PRO A 46 12.79 5.88 32.83
CA PRO A 46 11.81 5.26 33.71
C PRO A 46 10.67 4.60 32.92
N GLU A 47 10.18 3.46 33.40
CA GLU A 47 9.10 2.72 32.73
C GLU A 47 7.85 3.58 32.43
N PRO A 48 7.35 4.43 33.34
CA PRO A 48 6.19 5.27 33.04
C PRO A 48 6.44 6.21 31.85
N GLU A 49 7.64 6.78 31.73
CA GLU A 49 8.00 7.65 30.60
C GLU A 49 8.06 6.85 29.29
N GLN A 50 8.60 5.63 29.32
CA GLN A 50 8.61 4.75 28.15
C GLN A 50 7.18 4.43 27.67
N ALA A 51 6.27 4.11 28.59
CA ALA A 51 4.87 3.84 28.27
C ALA A 51 4.18 5.06 27.62
N GLU A 52 4.36 6.25 28.21
CA GLU A 52 3.80 7.48 27.66
C GLU A 52 4.36 7.82 26.27
N HIS A 53 5.66 7.59 26.05
CA HIS A 53 6.32 7.80 24.75
C HIS A 53 5.75 6.87 23.68
N LYS A 54 5.59 5.58 23.99
CA LYS A 54 4.98 4.60 23.08
C LYS A 54 3.53 4.98 22.75
N GLN A 55 2.73 5.32 23.77
CA GLN A 55 1.32 5.64 23.59
C GLN A 55 1.14 6.90 22.73
N GLU A 56 1.92 7.95 22.99
CA GLU A 56 1.90 9.18 22.18
C GLU A 56 2.26 8.89 20.71
N LEU A 57 3.29 8.08 20.47
CA LEU A 57 3.69 7.70 19.12
C LEU A 57 2.61 6.87 18.41
N LEU A 58 2.01 5.90 19.11
CA LEU A 58 0.92 5.08 18.61
C LEU A 58 -0.26 5.94 18.16
N ASP A 59 -0.71 6.87 19.02
CA ASP A 59 -1.84 7.76 18.75
C ASP A 59 -1.55 8.69 17.56
N VAL A 60 -0.35 9.26 17.51
CA VAL A 60 0.09 10.10 16.39
C VAL A 60 0.06 9.31 15.09
N VAL A 61 0.63 8.11 15.03
CA VAL A 61 0.66 7.30 13.81
C VAL A 61 -0.76 6.89 13.39
N ARG A 62 -1.60 6.43 14.33
CA ARG A 62 -3.00 6.06 14.07
C ARG A 62 -3.84 7.20 13.50
N SER A 63 -3.57 8.45 13.92
CA SER A 63 -4.28 9.62 13.39
C SER A 63 -4.11 9.83 11.88
N PHE A 64 -3.08 9.23 11.27
CA PHE A 64 -2.83 9.32 9.83
C PHE A 64 -3.48 8.20 9.02
N ASN A 65 -4.10 7.19 9.64
CA ASN A 65 -4.73 6.07 8.95
C ASN A 65 -5.84 6.52 7.98
N ARG A 66 -6.53 7.63 8.25
CA ARG A 66 -7.54 8.18 7.33
C ARG A 66 -6.96 8.84 6.07
N ARG A 67 -5.67 9.16 6.08
CA ARG A 67 -5.01 9.99 5.05
C ARG A 67 -4.13 9.19 4.11
N MET A 68 -3.71 8.01 4.53
CA MET A 68 -2.85 7.10 3.79
C MET A 68 -3.01 5.67 4.32
N LEU A 69 -2.69 4.69 3.49
CA LEU A 69 -2.48 3.33 3.99
C LEU A 69 -1.15 3.31 4.74
N LEU A 70 -1.19 2.82 5.98
CA LEU A 70 -0.03 2.72 6.85
C LEU A 70 0.03 1.32 7.44
N ARG A 71 1.11 0.59 7.15
CA ARG A 71 1.37 -0.74 7.72
C ARG A 71 2.65 -0.73 8.55
N PRO A 72 2.55 -1.01 9.86
CA PRO A 72 3.70 -1.18 10.73
C PRO A 72 4.29 -2.59 10.59
N TYR A 73 5.61 -2.70 10.69
CA TYR A 73 6.32 -3.96 10.81
C TYR A 73 7.45 -3.82 11.82
N SER A 74 7.75 -4.91 12.52
CA SER A 74 8.91 -5.03 13.38
C SER A 74 10.09 -5.64 12.62
N LEU A 75 11.29 -5.15 12.91
CA LEU A 75 12.56 -5.74 12.47
C LEU A 75 13.39 -6.23 13.66
N MET A 76 12.80 -6.22 14.86
CA MET A 76 13.46 -6.74 16.05
C MET A 76 13.84 -8.21 15.85
N GLY A 77 15.14 -8.51 15.98
CA GLY A 77 15.69 -9.85 15.82
C GLY A 77 16.09 -10.22 14.39
N THR A 78 15.69 -9.45 13.38
CA THR A 78 16.05 -9.72 11.97
C THR A 78 17.12 -8.77 11.44
N ARG A 79 17.18 -7.52 11.92
CA ARG A 79 18.21 -6.52 11.55
C ARG A 79 18.73 -5.79 12.78
N ALA A 80 19.99 -5.36 12.73
CA ALA A 80 20.66 -4.66 13.83
C ALA A 80 20.62 -3.12 13.72
N ASP A 81 20.26 -2.60 12.56
CA ASP A 81 20.34 -1.19 12.17
C ASP A 81 18.97 -0.55 11.88
N ALA A 82 17.88 -1.31 12.01
CA ALA A 82 16.50 -0.83 11.99
C ALA A 82 15.63 -1.75 12.86
N GLU A 83 14.61 -1.19 13.50
CA GLU A 83 13.75 -1.91 14.46
C GLU A 83 12.26 -1.78 14.10
N ILE A 84 11.85 -0.69 13.47
CA ILE A 84 10.47 -0.46 13.00
C ILE A 84 10.49 -0.06 11.53
N LEU A 85 9.57 -0.61 10.74
CA LEU A 85 9.21 -0.11 9.41
C LEU A 85 7.78 0.42 9.46
N LEU A 86 7.58 1.61 8.91
CA LEU A 86 6.27 2.13 8.51
C LEU A 86 6.19 2.13 6.98
N TRP A 87 5.43 1.21 6.41
CA TRP A 87 5.10 1.19 4.99
C TRP A 87 3.91 2.11 4.72
N GLN A 88 4.13 3.16 3.93
CA GLN A 88 3.20 4.27 3.73
C GLN A 88 2.80 4.37 2.25
N ILE A 89 1.50 4.50 1.96
CA ILE A 89 0.97 4.54 0.60
C ILE A 89 -0.10 5.62 0.49
N ALA A 90 0.08 6.58 -0.41
CA ALA A 90 -0.82 7.73 -0.55
C ALA A 90 -0.93 8.23 -2.00
N LYS A 91 -2.02 8.93 -2.33
CA LYS A 91 -2.20 9.59 -3.65
C LYS A 91 -1.29 10.81 -3.84
N SER A 92 -0.70 11.34 -2.77
CA SER A 92 0.21 12.49 -2.75
C SER A 92 1.33 12.26 -1.73
N PRO A 93 2.54 12.81 -1.90
CA PRO A 93 3.62 12.67 -0.91
C PRO A 93 3.47 13.57 0.32
N VAL A 94 2.55 14.54 0.30
CA VAL A 94 2.35 15.51 1.39
C VAL A 94 2.10 14.85 2.76
N PRO A 95 1.24 13.82 2.88
CA PRO A 95 1.02 13.13 4.15
C PRO A 95 2.29 12.47 4.70
N PHE A 96 3.21 11.98 3.86
CA PHE A 96 4.45 11.35 4.32
C PHE A 96 5.36 12.32 5.06
N ARG A 97 5.46 13.56 4.56
CA ARG A 97 6.19 14.65 5.21
C ARG A 97 5.55 15.02 6.55
N GLU A 98 4.22 15.11 6.56
CA GLU A 98 3.46 15.52 7.75
C GLU A 98 3.53 14.48 8.85
N LEU A 99 3.41 13.19 8.51
CA LEU A 99 3.62 12.09 9.43
C LEU A 99 5.05 12.10 9.96
N ALA A 100 6.07 12.23 9.10
CA ALA A 100 7.46 12.29 9.55
C ALA A 100 7.69 13.45 10.54
N SER A 101 7.13 14.64 10.25
CA SER A 101 7.19 15.78 11.17
C SER A 101 6.40 15.55 12.47
N ALA A 102 5.27 14.85 12.43
CA ALA A 102 4.49 14.53 13.61
C ALA A 102 5.21 13.52 14.50
N VAL A 103 5.75 12.44 13.92
CA VAL A 103 6.57 11.44 14.62
C VAL A 103 7.75 12.11 15.33
N MET A 104 8.50 12.96 14.64
CA MET A 104 9.65 13.65 15.22
C MET A 104 9.29 14.71 16.29
N ARG A 105 8.01 15.10 16.40
CA ARG A 105 7.53 16.00 17.47
C ARG A 105 7.08 15.27 18.73
N THR A 106 6.86 13.96 18.66
CA THR A 106 6.57 13.15 19.85
C THR A 106 7.78 13.08 20.77
N ARG A 107 7.56 12.75 22.04
CA ARG A 107 8.66 12.55 22.97
C ARG A 107 9.57 11.38 22.57
N MET A 108 8.99 10.31 22.03
CA MET A 108 9.77 9.19 21.47
C MET A 108 10.58 9.62 20.24
N GLY A 109 10.08 10.56 19.44
CA GLY A 109 10.74 11.10 18.25
C GLY A 109 12.15 11.62 18.51
N ALA A 110 12.43 12.15 19.70
CA ALA A 110 13.78 12.58 20.12
C ALA A 110 14.80 11.43 20.17
N TYR A 111 14.32 10.18 20.23
CA TYR A 111 15.12 8.96 20.28
C TYR A 111 15.00 8.13 19.00
N LEU A 112 14.30 8.62 17.96
CA LEU A 112 14.15 7.92 16.70
C LEU A 112 15.10 8.47 15.65
N THR A 113 15.89 7.59 15.06
CA THR A 113 16.65 7.87 13.84
C THR A 113 15.97 7.20 12.67
N MET A 114 15.65 7.95 11.62
CA MET A 114 15.21 7.37 10.35
C MET A 114 16.44 6.76 9.65
N ALA A 115 16.65 5.46 9.84
CA ALA A 115 17.82 4.74 9.36
C ALA A 115 17.81 4.58 7.83
N TYR A 116 16.63 4.32 7.26
CA TYR A 116 16.44 4.20 5.82
C TYR A 116 15.09 4.80 5.42
N SER A 117 15.01 5.33 4.20
CA SER A 117 13.76 5.84 3.62
C SER A 117 13.79 5.60 2.12
N TYR A 118 12.95 4.70 1.63
CA TYR A 118 12.82 4.45 0.19
C TYR A 118 11.57 5.11 -0.34
N PHE A 119 11.74 6.09 -1.24
CA PHE A 119 10.64 6.82 -1.85
C PHE A 119 10.43 6.41 -3.31
N SER A 120 9.21 6.04 -3.65
CA SER A 120 8.89 5.42 -4.94
C SER A 120 7.45 5.68 -5.35
N GLN A 121 7.09 5.27 -6.57
CA GLN A 121 5.74 5.36 -7.09
C GLN A 121 5.35 4.05 -7.79
N THR A 122 4.06 3.70 -7.74
CA THR A 122 3.53 2.63 -8.60
C THR A 122 3.55 3.05 -10.07
N LYS A 123 3.81 2.08 -10.95
CA LYS A 123 3.89 2.29 -12.40
C LYS A 123 3.61 0.96 -13.10
N ARG A 124 2.94 1.02 -14.26
CA ARG A 124 2.78 -0.13 -15.16
C ARG A 124 4.15 -0.71 -15.54
N SER A 125 4.21 -2.03 -15.63
CA SER A 125 5.39 -2.74 -16.11
C SER A 125 5.78 -2.28 -17.51
N LEU A 126 7.08 -2.27 -17.80
CA LEU A 126 7.59 -2.10 -19.18
C LEU A 126 7.64 -3.42 -19.95
N TYR A 127 7.38 -4.53 -19.27
CA TYR A 127 7.43 -5.88 -19.82
C TYR A 127 6.04 -6.49 -19.82
N GLU A 128 5.72 -7.20 -20.90
CA GLU A 128 4.48 -7.96 -21.00
C GLU A 128 4.52 -9.13 -20.03
N ILE A 129 3.48 -9.27 -19.21
CA ILE A 129 3.34 -10.36 -18.25
C ILE A 129 2.06 -11.09 -18.61
N ARG A 130 2.20 -12.17 -19.38
CA ARG A 130 1.06 -12.94 -19.89
C ARG A 130 0.60 -13.96 -18.86
N THR A 131 -0.61 -13.84 -18.34
CA THR A 131 -1.19 -14.90 -17.50
C THR A 131 -1.43 -16.17 -18.33
N PRO A 132 -1.52 -17.35 -17.70
CA PRO A 132 -1.84 -18.61 -18.40
C PRO A 132 -3.14 -18.53 -19.22
N ASP A 133 -4.07 -17.65 -18.80
CA ASP A 133 -5.39 -17.46 -19.39
C ASP A 133 -5.40 -16.42 -20.53
N GLY A 134 -4.24 -15.81 -20.84
CA GLY A 134 -4.08 -14.89 -21.97
C GLY A 134 -4.49 -13.43 -21.69
N ASN A 135 -4.87 -13.08 -20.46
CA ASN A 135 -5.25 -11.71 -20.09
C ASN A 135 -4.01 -10.87 -19.69
N GLU A 136 -4.03 -9.57 -20.04
CA GLU A 136 -3.04 -8.58 -19.61
C GLU A 136 -3.26 -8.20 -18.12
N ASP A 137 -2.31 -8.54 -17.26
CA ASP A 137 -2.31 -8.33 -15.79
C ASP A 137 -1.96 -6.88 -15.37
N ASP A 138 -2.02 -5.94 -16.31
CA ASP A 138 -1.20 -4.71 -16.24
C ASP A 138 -1.82 -3.56 -15.43
N GLU A 139 -3.14 -3.59 -15.16
CA GLU A 139 -3.79 -2.59 -14.31
C GLU A 139 -3.64 -2.88 -12.81
N GLU A 140 -3.45 -4.14 -12.41
CA GLU A 140 -3.39 -4.57 -10.99
C GLU A 140 -2.25 -3.92 -10.21
N ARG A 141 -1.18 -3.49 -10.88
CA ARG A 141 0.06 -3.01 -10.24
C ARG A 141 0.12 -1.51 -10.00
N LEU A 142 -0.92 -0.76 -10.37
CA LEU A 142 -0.99 0.68 -10.11
C LEU A 142 -1.45 0.99 -8.68
N ILE A 143 -2.14 0.06 -8.03
CA ILE A 143 -2.68 0.20 -6.68
C ILE A 143 -2.13 -0.93 -5.82
N ILE A 144 -1.36 -0.60 -4.80
CA ILE A 144 -0.80 -1.61 -3.89
C ILE A 144 -1.90 -2.15 -2.98
N ASP A 145 -1.93 -3.47 -2.82
CA ASP A 145 -2.76 -4.20 -1.86
C ASP A 145 -1.89 -5.06 -0.96
N PRO A 146 -1.44 -4.53 0.18
CA PRO A 146 -0.68 -5.34 1.10
C PRO A 146 -1.56 -6.46 1.65
N THR A 147 -1.03 -7.67 1.71
CA THR A 147 -1.72 -8.83 2.28
C THR A 147 -1.58 -8.87 3.79
N GLU A 148 -2.32 -9.76 4.44
CA GLU A 148 -2.12 -10.06 5.87
C GLU A 148 -0.98 -11.06 6.12
N ALA A 149 -0.08 -11.23 5.14
CA ALA A 149 1.05 -12.12 5.28
C ALA A 149 1.94 -11.70 6.46
N LYS A 150 2.48 -12.69 7.16
CA LYS A 150 3.30 -12.49 8.35
C LYS A 150 4.64 -11.83 8.05
N TYR A 151 5.22 -12.05 6.88
CA TYR A 151 6.53 -11.52 6.52
C TYR A 151 6.49 -10.61 5.32
N LEU A 152 7.27 -9.53 5.40
CA LEU A 152 7.53 -8.59 4.32
C LEU A 152 9.05 -8.48 4.11
N PHE A 153 9.50 -8.71 2.88
CA PHE A 153 10.90 -8.54 2.48
C PHE A 153 11.04 -7.31 1.58
N VAL A 154 11.83 -6.32 2.00
CA VAL A 154 12.01 -5.07 1.26
C VAL A 154 13.46 -4.87 0.88
N TYR A 155 13.75 -4.54 -0.37
CA TYR A 155 15.09 -4.12 -0.78
C TYR A 155 15.05 -3.18 -1.99
N PRO A 156 16.00 -2.23 -2.09
CA PRO A 156 16.12 -1.39 -3.26
C PRO A 156 16.84 -2.14 -4.38
N PHE A 157 16.71 -1.66 -5.62
CA PHE A 157 17.32 -2.27 -6.78
C PHE A 157 17.83 -1.22 -7.76
N ILE A 158 19.04 -1.44 -8.28
CA ILE A 158 19.67 -0.65 -9.34
C ILE A 158 20.20 -1.60 -10.41
N LYS A 159 19.90 -1.30 -11.68
CA LYS A 159 20.48 -1.99 -12.83
C LYS A 159 21.75 -1.31 -13.32
N THR A 160 22.62 -2.08 -13.97
CA THR A 160 23.80 -1.54 -14.65
C THR A 160 23.39 -0.70 -15.88
N ARG A 161 24.28 0.15 -16.39
CA ARG A 161 23.96 1.00 -17.56
C ARG A 161 23.80 0.19 -18.83
N GLU A 162 24.53 -0.91 -18.95
CA GLU A 162 24.49 -1.88 -20.04
C GLU A 162 23.07 -2.43 -20.23
N TRP A 163 22.32 -2.64 -19.14
CA TRP A 163 20.92 -3.05 -19.20
C TRP A 163 20.08 -2.13 -20.08
N TYR A 164 20.24 -0.82 -19.90
CA TYR A 164 19.47 0.21 -20.61
C TYR A 164 19.93 0.42 -22.05
N GLN A 165 21.09 -0.12 -22.43
CA GLN A 165 21.57 -0.10 -23.81
C GLN A 165 21.02 -1.27 -24.64
N LEU A 166 20.44 -2.29 -23.99
CA LEU A 166 19.82 -3.42 -24.66
C LEU A 166 18.49 -3.01 -25.31
N SER A 167 18.18 -3.68 -26.42
CA SER A 167 16.86 -3.57 -27.05
C SER A 167 15.75 -4.05 -26.10
N GLN A 168 14.54 -3.51 -26.27
CA GLN A 168 13.38 -3.93 -25.49
C GLN A 168 13.13 -5.45 -25.64
N TYR A 169 13.35 -6.02 -26.82
CA TYR A 169 13.20 -7.45 -27.08
C TYR A 169 14.19 -8.29 -26.27
N ALA A 170 15.47 -7.90 -26.22
CA ALA A 170 16.47 -8.61 -25.42
C ALA A 170 16.14 -8.54 -23.93
N ARG A 171 15.69 -7.37 -23.44
CA ARG A 171 15.24 -7.22 -22.05
C ARG A 171 14.00 -8.07 -21.76
N GLN A 172 13.02 -8.11 -22.66
CA GLN A 172 11.81 -8.94 -22.51
C GLN A 172 12.17 -10.42 -22.39
N GLY A 173 13.00 -10.97 -23.27
CA GLY A 173 13.37 -12.40 -23.21
C GLY A 173 14.04 -12.79 -21.88
N MET A 174 14.92 -11.95 -21.34
CA MET A 174 15.52 -12.17 -20.02
C MET A 174 14.51 -11.99 -18.87
N MET A 175 13.55 -11.08 -19.02
CA MET A 175 12.47 -10.92 -18.04
C MET A 175 11.48 -12.07 -18.09
N ASP A 176 11.25 -12.71 -19.24
CA ASP A 176 10.38 -13.88 -19.36
C ASP A 176 10.95 -15.06 -18.56
N GLU A 177 12.26 -15.29 -18.62
CA GLU A 177 12.97 -16.24 -17.75
C GLU A 177 12.78 -15.90 -16.27
N HIS A 178 13.03 -14.64 -15.88
CA HIS A 178 12.87 -14.16 -14.51
C HIS A 178 11.43 -14.33 -13.99
N ILE A 179 10.42 -14.02 -14.82
CA ILE A 179 9.00 -14.18 -14.51
C ILE A 179 8.65 -15.67 -14.36
N ALA A 180 9.20 -16.53 -15.21
CA ALA A 180 8.98 -17.97 -15.14
C ALA A 180 9.50 -18.57 -13.83
N ILE A 181 10.65 -18.11 -13.34
CA ILE A 181 11.18 -18.49 -12.02
C ILE A 181 10.22 -18.01 -10.92
N GLY A 182 9.80 -16.74 -10.93
CA GLY A 182 8.88 -16.18 -9.94
C GLY A 182 7.56 -16.96 -9.83
N ARG A 183 7.03 -17.47 -10.95
CA ARG A 183 5.79 -18.27 -10.99
C ARG A 183 5.88 -19.62 -10.29
N LYS A 184 7.08 -20.14 -10.03
CA LYS A 184 7.27 -21.37 -9.25
C LYS A 184 6.93 -21.18 -7.77
N TYR A 185 6.87 -19.95 -7.29
CA TYR A 185 6.68 -19.59 -5.88
C TYR A 185 5.39 -18.76 -5.68
N PRO A 186 4.19 -19.33 -5.93
CA PRO A 186 2.92 -18.59 -5.89
C PRO A 186 2.53 -18.08 -4.48
N ALA A 187 3.15 -18.62 -3.42
CA ALA A 187 2.98 -18.14 -2.05
C ALA A 187 3.71 -16.82 -1.77
N VAL A 188 4.60 -16.38 -2.67
CA VAL A 188 5.34 -15.13 -2.55
C VAL A 188 4.68 -14.08 -3.45
N ARG A 189 4.08 -13.08 -2.82
CA ARG A 189 3.47 -11.96 -3.52
C ARG A 189 4.48 -10.84 -3.68
N LEU A 190 4.62 -10.31 -4.89
CA LEU A 190 5.50 -9.18 -5.19
C LEU A 190 4.73 -7.87 -5.36
N ASN A 191 5.23 -6.81 -4.73
CA ASN A 191 4.86 -5.42 -4.98
C ASN A 191 6.10 -4.66 -5.47
N THR A 192 6.09 -4.24 -6.74
CA THR A 192 7.19 -3.48 -7.35
C THR A 192 6.83 -2.01 -7.48
N THR A 193 7.67 -1.13 -6.98
CA THR A 193 7.56 0.32 -7.16
C THR A 193 8.83 0.89 -7.79
N TYR A 194 8.74 2.10 -8.33
CA TYR A 194 9.76 2.70 -9.18
C TYR A 194 10.22 4.03 -8.59
N SER A 195 11.54 4.25 -8.57
CA SER A 195 12.18 5.41 -7.92
C SER A 195 12.95 6.32 -8.89
N PHE A 196 12.91 6.04 -10.20
CA PHE A 196 13.59 6.86 -11.22
C PHE A 196 13.34 8.36 -11.06
N GLY A 197 14.37 9.10 -10.65
CA GLY A 197 14.34 10.56 -10.46
C GLY A 197 13.59 11.04 -9.21
N LEU A 198 13.10 10.12 -8.38
CA LEU A 198 12.48 10.38 -7.08
C LEU A 198 13.42 10.08 -5.91
N ASP A 199 14.32 9.11 -6.09
CA ASP A 199 15.30 8.64 -5.12
C ASP A 199 16.55 8.11 -5.85
N ASP A 200 17.59 7.70 -5.12
CA ASP A 200 18.85 7.19 -5.67
C ASP A 200 18.72 5.80 -6.33
N TYR A 201 17.59 5.12 -6.09
CA TYR A 201 17.30 3.78 -6.59
C TYR A 201 16.41 3.79 -7.84
N GLU A 202 16.35 2.66 -8.53
CA GLU A 202 15.51 2.51 -9.73
C GLU A 202 14.19 1.80 -9.41
N PHE A 203 14.26 0.76 -8.59
CA PHE A 203 13.12 -0.02 -8.13
C PHE A 203 13.21 -0.24 -6.63
N ILE A 204 12.05 -0.32 -5.97
CA ILE A 204 11.95 -0.87 -4.63
C ILE A 204 11.06 -2.11 -4.73
N LEU A 205 11.57 -3.24 -4.25
CA LEU A 205 10.86 -4.51 -4.28
C LEU A 205 10.40 -4.84 -2.87
N ALA A 206 9.12 -5.18 -2.74
CA ALA A 206 8.49 -5.56 -1.49
C ALA A 206 7.73 -6.88 -1.68
N PHE A 207 8.20 -7.95 -1.04
CA PHE A 207 7.62 -9.29 -1.15
C PHE A 207 6.90 -9.69 0.13
N GLU A 208 5.68 -10.18 0.01
CA GLU A 208 4.83 -10.61 1.12
C GLU A 208 4.62 -12.12 1.08
N THR A 209 4.82 -12.82 2.19
CA THR A 209 4.56 -14.26 2.31
C THR A 209 4.47 -14.70 3.78
N ASP A 210 3.78 -15.81 4.03
CA ASP A 210 3.80 -16.50 5.33
C ASP A 210 4.97 -17.51 5.44
N GLU A 211 5.63 -17.81 4.32
CA GLU A 211 6.67 -18.84 4.20
C GLU A 211 8.03 -18.22 3.79
N PRO A 212 8.86 -17.77 4.75
CA PRO A 212 10.19 -17.21 4.47
C PRO A 212 11.11 -18.13 3.66
N SER A 213 10.95 -19.45 3.80
CA SER A 213 11.74 -20.44 3.07
C SER A 213 11.51 -20.34 1.56
N ASP A 214 10.25 -20.16 1.13
CA ASP A 214 9.92 -19.99 -0.28
C ASP A 214 10.56 -18.72 -0.85
N PHE A 215 10.60 -17.63 -0.07
CA PHE A 215 11.28 -16.40 -0.49
C PHE A 215 12.80 -16.59 -0.59
N LEU A 216 13.40 -17.35 0.32
CA LEU A 216 14.83 -17.69 0.28
C LEU A 216 15.17 -18.44 -1.01
N ASP A 217 14.43 -19.52 -1.31
CA ASP A 217 14.66 -20.36 -2.48
C ASP A 217 14.40 -19.57 -3.78
N LEU A 218 13.33 -18.76 -3.80
CA LEU A 218 13.03 -17.84 -4.91
C LEU A 218 14.22 -16.91 -5.21
N VAL A 219 14.72 -16.19 -4.21
CA VAL A 219 15.82 -15.24 -4.41
C VAL A 219 17.11 -15.97 -4.80
N GLN A 220 17.35 -17.16 -4.25
CA GLN A 220 18.49 -17.99 -4.66
C GLN A 220 18.41 -18.35 -6.14
N GLU A 221 17.26 -18.84 -6.61
CA GLU A 221 17.08 -19.22 -8.02
C GLU A 221 17.13 -18.00 -8.96
N LEU A 222 16.56 -16.87 -8.54
CA LEU A 222 16.64 -15.61 -9.31
C LEU A 222 18.08 -15.13 -9.54
N ARG A 223 19.03 -15.46 -8.65
CA ARG A 223 20.45 -15.11 -8.84
C ARG A 223 21.09 -15.85 -10.00
N GLU A 224 20.56 -17.01 -10.40
CA GLU A 224 21.07 -17.80 -11.52
C GLU A 224 20.53 -17.31 -12.87
N SER A 225 19.47 -16.50 -12.88
CA SER A 225 18.87 -15.97 -14.11
C SER A 225 19.81 -15.04 -14.89
N THR A 226 19.65 -15.00 -16.22
CA THR A 226 20.48 -14.15 -17.08
C THR A 226 20.37 -12.67 -16.70
N VAL A 227 19.20 -12.22 -16.26
CA VAL A 227 18.97 -10.82 -15.88
C VAL A 227 19.74 -10.40 -14.62
N SER A 228 20.21 -11.36 -13.82
CA SER A 228 20.94 -11.10 -12.57
C SER A 228 22.30 -10.44 -12.82
N MET A 229 22.95 -10.73 -13.97
CA MET A 229 24.24 -10.14 -14.36
C MET A 229 24.19 -8.61 -14.54
N TYR A 230 22.99 -8.04 -14.69
CA TYR A 230 22.75 -6.61 -14.83
C TYR A 230 22.36 -5.94 -13.51
N THR A 231 22.52 -6.62 -12.37
CA THR A 231 22.24 -6.06 -11.04
C THR A 231 23.46 -5.31 -10.53
N LEU A 232 23.33 -3.99 -10.35
CA LEU A 232 24.38 -3.17 -9.77
C LEU A 232 24.31 -3.17 -8.24
N GLN A 233 23.10 -3.08 -7.69
CA GLN A 233 22.86 -3.06 -6.25
C GLN A 233 21.45 -3.60 -5.95
N ASP A 234 21.35 -4.51 -4.98
CA ASP A 234 20.11 -5.10 -4.46
C ASP A 234 20.08 -5.15 -2.92
N THR A 235 20.94 -4.35 -2.27
CA THR A 235 21.10 -4.30 -0.81
C THR A 235 20.98 -2.86 -0.28
N PRO A 236 20.62 -2.68 1.00
CA PRO A 236 20.31 -3.72 2.01
C PRO A 236 18.93 -4.34 1.85
N LEU A 237 18.82 -5.62 2.23
CA LEU A 237 17.57 -6.38 2.30
C LEU A 237 17.06 -6.42 3.73
N PHE A 238 15.77 -6.16 3.90
CA PHE A 238 15.08 -6.14 5.19
C PHE A 238 14.05 -7.24 5.26
N THR A 239 14.16 -8.10 6.28
CA THR A 239 13.11 -9.04 6.67
C THR A 239 12.29 -8.40 7.78
N CYS A 240 11.02 -8.14 7.52
CA CYS A 240 10.12 -7.45 8.42
C CYS A 240 8.99 -8.41 8.82
N ILE A 241 8.57 -8.33 10.08
CA ILE A 241 7.51 -9.15 10.65
C ILE A 241 6.28 -8.25 10.83
N ASN A 242 5.17 -8.65 10.22
CA ASN A 242 3.89 -7.96 10.35
C ASN A 242 3.42 -8.08 11.80
N MET A 243 3.19 -6.93 12.43
CA MET A 243 2.76 -6.81 13.83
C MET A 243 1.85 -5.60 13.92
N ARG A 244 0.90 -5.60 14.87
CA ARG A 244 0.23 -4.33 15.19
C ARG A 244 1.26 -3.32 15.69
N LEU A 245 1.01 -2.03 15.48
CA LEU A 245 1.98 -1.00 15.87
C LEU A 245 2.27 -1.01 17.37
N ASP A 246 1.26 -1.23 18.20
CA ASP A 246 1.41 -1.34 19.66
C ASP A 246 2.29 -2.54 20.04
N GLU A 247 2.06 -3.71 19.45
CA GLU A 247 2.90 -4.89 19.66
C GLU A 247 4.34 -4.67 19.17
N ALA A 248 4.52 -4.01 18.02
CA ALA A 248 5.85 -3.66 17.50
C ALA A 248 6.59 -2.68 18.43
N LEU A 249 5.87 -1.74 19.05
CA LEU A 249 6.42 -0.83 20.06
C LEU A 249 6.77 -1.57 21.36
N ASP A 250 5.99 -2.57 21.74
CA ASP A 250 6.29 -3.43 22.90
C ASP A 250 7.50 -4.32 22.69
N ALA A 251 7.72 -4.80 21.46
CA ALA A 251 8.91 -5.55 21.09
C ALA A 251 10.23 -4.75 21.25
N LEU A 252 10.18 -3.41 21.34
CA LEU A 252 11.36 -2.58 21.59
C LEU A 252 11.90 -2.68 23.03
N GLY A 253 11.10 -3.24 23.96
CA GLY A 253 11.36 -3.29 25.40
C GLY A 253 10.49 -2.30 26.19
N GLY A 254 10.72 -2.23 27.51
CA GLY A 254 9.92 -1.40 28.42
C GLY A 254 8.57 -2.01 28.78
N PRO A 255 7.71 -1.28 29.51
CA PRO A 255 6.37 -1.76 29.88
C PRO A 255 5.48 -1.91 28.64
N ALA A 256 4.61 -2.91 28.67
CA ALA A 256 3.66 -3.15 27.59
C ALA A 256 2.57 -2.07 27.55
N ILE A 257 2.21 -1.63 26.34
CA ILE A 257 1.05 -0.77 26.09
C ILE A 257 0.01 -1.46 25.18
N ALA A 258 0.39 -2.55 24.51
CA ALA A 258 -0.50 -3.30 23.66
C ALA A 258 -1.63 -3.89 24.50
N GLN A 259 -2.86 -3.73 24.00
CA GLN A 259 -4.01 -4.39 24.59
C GLN A 259 -3.92 -5.89 24.31
N GLU A 260 -4.11 -6.70 25.34
CA GLU A 260 -4.15 -8.15 25.17
C GLU A 260 -5.29 -8.53 24.25
N VAL A 261 -4.93 -9.25 23.20
CA VAL A 261 -5.84 -9.80 22.24
C VAL A 261 -6.24 -11.20 22.72
N THR A 262 -7.51 -11.38 23.09
CA THR A 262 -8.00 -12.70 23.53
C THR A 262 -8.47 -13.50 22.31
N PRO A 263 -7.82 -14.64 21.97
CA PRO A 263 -8.19 -15.40 20.78
C PRO A 263 -9.65 -15.85 20.79
N GLY A 264 -10.34 -15.68 19.66
CA GLY A 264 -11.76 -16.04 19.50
C GLY A 264 -12.74 -14.99 20.05
N VAL A 265 -12.27 -13.86 20.56
CA VAL A 265 -13.11 -12.69 20.82
C VAL A 265 -13.14 -11.83 19.57
N SER A 266 -14.34 -11.50 19.11
CA SER A 266 -14.54 -10.55 18.02
C SER A 266 -14.84 -9.17 18.61
N GLU A 267 -14.05 -8.16 18.23
CA GLU A 267 -14.35 -6.77 18.59
C GLU A 267 -14.72 -5.97 17.36
N ASP A 268 -15.70 -5.06 17.53
CA ASP A 268 -16.07 -4.12 16.49
C ASP A 268 -15.18 -2.89 16.55
N VAL A 269 -14.34 -2.72 15.53
CA VAL A 269 -13.53 -1.53 15.32
C VAL A 269 -14.30 -0.55 14.46
N TRP A 270 -14.59 0.62 15.01
CA TRP A 270 -15.30 1.70 14.31
C TRP A 270 -14.39 2.85 13.97
N MET A 271 -14.29 3.17 12.68
CA MET A 271 -13.60 4.35 12.20
C MET A 271 -14.60 5.42 11.78
N GLU A 272 -14.46 6.60 12.35
CA GLU A 272 -15.13 7.80 11.87
C GLU A 272 -14.58 8.19 10.48
N VAL A 273 -15.48 8.51 9.55
CA VAL A 273 -15.17 8.76 8.13
C VAL A 273 -15.16 10.25 7.83
N CYS A 274 -16.33 10.89 7.92
CA CYS A 274 -16.54 12.32 7.75
C CYS A 274 -17.96 12.71 8.22
N PRO A 275 -18.25 14.01 8.36
CA PRO A 275 -19.62 14.51 8.48
C PRO A 275 -20.55 13.96 7.38
N LEU A 276 -21.82 13.74 7.71
CA LEU A 276 -22.82 13.19 6.78
C LEU A 276 -23.07 14.09 5.57
N ASP A 277 -22.97 15.40 5.75
CA ASP A 277 -23.16 16.41 4.70
C ASP A 277 -21.96 16.54 3.75
N GLU A 278 -20.81 15.95 4.07
CA GLU A 278 -19.64 15.86 3.19
C GLU A 278 -19.70 14.67 2.21
N LEU A 279 -20.71 13.80 2.29
CA LEU A 279 -20.90 12.67 1.37
C LEU A 279 -22.35 12.67 0.86
N GLY A 280 -22.60 13.42 -0.22
CA GLY A 280 -23.92 13.58 -0.81
C GLY A 280 -24.45 12.34 -1.55
N PRO A 281 -25.76 12.26 -1.85
CA PRO A 281 -26.32 11.17 -2.65
C PRO A 281 -25.62 11.00 -4.01
N GLY A 282 -25.24 9.78 -4.34
CA GLY A 282 -24.47 9.42 -5.54
C GLY A 282 -22.95 9.54 -5.37
N GLU A 283 -22.47 10.11 -4.27
CA GLU A 283 -21.04 10.23 -3.98
C GLU A 283 -20.50 8.99 -3.27
N SER A 284 -19.19 8.83 -3.38
CA SER A 284 -18.43 7.77 -2.75
C SER A 284 -17.13 8.30 -2.15
N LYS A 285 -16.58 7.59 -1.16
CA LYS A 285 -15.33 7.95 -0.50
C LYS A 285 -14.52 6.71 -0.18
N THR A 286 -13.21 6.78 -0.39
CA THR A 286 -12.29 5.73 0.07
C THR A 286 -11.77 6.06 1.46
N ILE A 287 -11.78 5.08 2.36
CA ILE A 287 -11.10 5.10 3.65
C ILE A 287 -10.17 3.89 3.78
N PHE A 288 -9.30 3.90 4.79
CA PHE A 288 -8.47 2.76 5.17
C PHE A 288 -8.86 2.30 6.56
N LEU A 289 -9.45 1.11 6.69
CA LEU A 289 -9.89 0.52 7.96
C LEU A 289 -9.08 -0.75 8.20
N GLU A 290 -8.29 -0.79 9.28
CA GLU A 290 -7.41 -1.93 9.63
C GLU A 290 -6.58 -2.43 8.44
N GLY A 291 -5.92 -1.50 7.71
CA GLY A 291 -5.09 -1.83 6.55
C GLY A 291 -5.86 -2.13 5.26
N LYS A 292 -7.18 -2.31 5.31
CA LYS A 292 -8.04 -2.56 4.15
C LYS A 292 -8.57 -1.26 3.54
N MET A 293 -8.63 -1.19 2.21
CA MET A 293 -9.30 -0.07 1.54
C MET A 293 -10.80 -0.34 1.51
N VAL A 294 -11.59 0.58 2.06
CA VAL A 294 -13.05 0.47 2.11
C VAL A 294 -13.65 1.62 1.31
N GLY A 295 -14.57 1.31 0.40
CA GLY A 295 -15.38 2.27 -0.33
C GLY A 295 -16.69 2.48 0.40
N VAL A 296 -16.97 3.72 0.79
CA VAL A 296 -18.25 4.16 1.37
C VAL A 296 -19.06 4.82 0.27
N PHE A 297 -20.31 4.40 0.09
CA PHE A 297 -21.20 4.82 -1.00
C PHE A 297 -22.49 5.39 -0.40
N ASN A 298 -22.95 6.52 -0.92
CA ASN A 298 -24.27 7.06 -0.61
C ASN A 298 -25.22 6.82 -1.79
N VAL A 299 -26.19 5.92 -1.62
CA VAL A 299 -27.21 5.61 -2.62
C VAL A 299 -28.53 6.20 -2.15
N GLU A 300 -28.93 7.32 -2.76
CA GLU A 300 -30.19 8.02 -2.46
C GLU A 300 -30.41 8.31 -0.96
N GLY A 301 -29.33 8.58 -0.21
CA GLY A 301 -29.35 8.86 1.23
C GLY A 301 -29.08 7.64 2.12
N THR A 302 -29.01 6.43 1.55
CA THR A 302 -28.65 5.21 2.29
C THR A 302 -27.17 4.91 2.09
N LEU A 303 -26.46 4.69 3.20
CA LEU A 303 -25.01 4.45 3.18
C LEU A 303 -24.67 2.96 3.13
N TYR A 304 -23.70 2.61 2.30
CA TYR A 304 -23.14 1.26 2.18
C TYR A 304 -21.62 1.31 2.22
N ALA A 305 -20.98 0.26 2.73
CA ALA A 305 -19.53 0.15 2.71
C ALA A 305 -19.07 -1.25 2.28
N LEU A 306 -18.12 -1.28 1.35
CA LEU A 306 -17.57 -2.52 0.79
C LEU A 306 -16.05 -2.44 0.70
N ASN A 307 -15.41 -3.59 0.56
CA ASN A 307 -14.01 -3.64 0.18
C ASN A 307 -13.89 -2.88 -1.15
N ASN A 308 -13.04 -1.86 -1.17
CA ASN A 308 -12.93 -0.97 -2.31
C ASN A 308 -12.25 -1.63 -3.53
N ARG A 309 -11.89 -2.92 -3.43
CA ARG A 309 -11.22 -3.67 -4.49
C ARG A 309 -12.15 -4.68 -5.10
N CYS A 310 -12.36 -4.54 -6.40
CA CYS A 310 -13.04 -5.55 -7.21
C CYS A 310 -12.36 -6.92 -7.06
N SER A 311 -13.14 -7.97 -6.84
CA SER A 311 -12.64 -9.35 -6.68
C SER A 311 -12.01 -9.96 -7.95
N HIS A 312 -12.12 -9.30 -9.10
CA HIS A 312 -11.47 -9.70 -10.36
C HIS A 312 -10.04 -9.17 -10.45
N ALA A 313 -9.88 -7.86 -10.68
CA ALA A 313 -8.58 -7.22 -10.91
C ALA A 313 -8.26 -6.09 -9.93
N ARG A 314 -8.89 -6.09 -8.74
CA ARG A 314 -8.69 -5.12 -7.65
C ARG A 314 -8.95 -3.65 -7.99
N GLY A 315 -9.69 -3.37 -9.05
CA GLY A 315 -10.09 -2.01 -9.43
C GLY A 315 -10.86 -1.29 -8.32
N PRO A 316 -10.71 0.04 -8.19
CA PRO A 316 -11.28 0.85 -7.12
C PRO A 316 -12.80 1.01 -7.30
N LEU A 317 -13.59 0.26 -6.55
CA LEU A 317 -15.07 0.26 -6.68
C LEU A 317 -15.68 1.63 -6.39
N SER A 318 -15.13 2.40 -5.45
CA SER A 318 -15.56 3.77 -5.18
C SER A 318 -15.37 4.72 -6.35
N GLU A 319 -14.46 4.44 -7.29
CA GLU A 319 -14.32 5.22 -8.52
C GLU A 319 -15.21 4.68 -9.67
N GLY A 320 -16.04 3.66 -9.37
CA GLY A 320 -16.98 3.03 -10.29
C GLY A 320 -18.31 3.77 -10.42
N VAL A 321 -19.15 3.28 -11.34
CA VAL A 321 -20.48 3.86 -11.59
C VAL A 321 -21.51 3.18 -10.68
N VAL A 322 -22.21 3.98 -9.87
CA VAL A 322 -23.28 3.51 -8.99
C VAL A 322 -24.62 3.52 -9.73
N ASP A 323 -25.33 2.41 -9.67
CA ASP A 323 -26.72 2.30 -10.11
C ASP A 323 -27.63 2.31 -8.87
N PRO A 324 -28.42 3.37 -8.65
CA PRO A 324 -29.29 3.47 -7.48
C PRO A 324 -30.50 2.53 -7.54
N VAL A 325 -30.95 2.14 -8.73
CA VAL A 325 -32.13 1.28 -8.91
C VAL A 325 -31.79 -0.17 -8.56
N GLU A 326 -30.67 -0.68 -9.07
CA GLU A 326 -30.18 -2.01 -8.69
C GLU A 326 -29.38 -1.98 -7.38
N CYS A 327 -29.09 -0.80 -6.85
CA CYS A 327 -28.25 -0.58 -5.66
C CYS A 327 -26.93 -1.36 -5.80
N SER A 328 -26.19 -1.02 -6.85
CA SER A 328 -24.99 -1.73 -7.27
C SER A 328 -23.91 -0.78 -7.75
N VAL A 329 -22.67 -1.27 -7.83
CA VAL A 329 -21.55 -0.52 -8.38
C VAL A 329 -20.85 -1.32 -9.47
N THR A 330 -20.57 -0.67 -10.59
CA THR A 330 -19.81 -1.21 -11.71
C THR A 330 -18.36 -0.75 -11.63
N CYS A 331 -17.45 -1.71 -11.49
CA CYS A 331 -16.00 -1.47 -11.44
C CYS A 331 -15.51 -0.72 -12.69
N PRO A 332 -14.69 0.34 -12.55
CA PRO A 332 -14.28 1.17 -13.68
C PRO A 332 -13.24 0.52 -14.60
N TRP A 333 -12.71 -0.67 -14.26
CA TRP A 333 -11.63 -1.32 -15.01
C TRP A 333 -12.16 -2.37 -16.00
N HIS A 334 -12.82 -3.40 -15.49
CA HIS A 334 -13.34 -4.52 -16.30
C HIS A 334 -14.86 -4.70 -16.18
N TYR A 335 -15.57 -3.66 -15.71
CA TYR A 335 -17.02 -3.61 -15.67
C TYR A 335 -17.70 -4.72 -14.85
N GLY A 336 -16.96 -5.38 -13.95
CA GLY A 336 -17.54 -6.28 -12.98
C GLY A 336 -18.47 -5.53 -12.03
N LYS A 337 -19.67 -6.08 -11.80
CA LYS A 337 -20.75 -5.42 -11.08
C LYS A 337 -21.02 -6.10 -9.74
N PHE A 338 -21.19 -5.30 -8.69
CA PHE A 338 -21.40 -5.78 -7.32
C PHE A 338 -22.63 -5.15 -6.70
N ASP A 339 -23.42 -5.95 -5.99
CA ASP A 339 -24.52 -5.48 -5.16
C ASP A 339 -23.95 -4.77 -3.91
N LEU A 340 -24.32 -3.50 -3.68
CA LEU A 340 -23.75 -2.68 -2.60
C LEU A 340 -24.22 -3.12 -1.20
N ARG A 341 -25.34 -3.87 -1.11
CA ARG A 341 -25.92 -4.33 0.16
C ARG A 341 -25.21 -5.58 0.67
N THR A 342 -24.79 -6.44 -0.25
CA THR A 342 -24.30 -7.80 0.06
C THR A 342 -22.86 -8.05 -0.37
N GLY A 343 -22.30 -7.20 -1.24
CA GLY A 343 -21.00 -7.40 -1.85
C GLY A 343 -20.95 -8.53 -2.88
N GLN A 344 -22.08 -9.15 -3.21
CA GLN A 344 -22.11 -10.23 -4.19
C GLN A 344 -21.79 -9.74 -5.60
N ALA A 345 -21.03 -10.55 -6.33
CA ALA A 345 -20.86 -10.36 -7.76
C ALA A 345 -22.20 -10.67 -8.46
N ILE A 346 -22.73 -9.70 -9.19
CA ILE A 346 -24.04 -9.83 -9.84
C ILE A 346 -23.99 -9.84 -11.37
N ASP A 347 -22.95 -9.23 -11.97
CA ASP A 347 -22.78 -9.20 -13.43
C ASP A 347 -21.33 -8.91 -13.83
N GLY A 348 -21.02 -9.05 -15.13
CA GLY A 348 -19.72 -8.82 -15.72
C GLY A 348 -18.75 -9.98 -15.53
N VAL A 349 -17.45 -9.69 -15.54
CA VAL A 349 -16.38 -10.71 -15.47
C VAL A 349 -16.12 -11.26 -14.06
N VAL A 350 -16.87 -10.80 -13.05
CA VAL A 350 -16.65 -11.14 -11.63
C VAL A 350 -17.53 -12.30 -11.19
N ASN A 351 -17.00 -13.18 -10.34
CA ASN A 351 -17.72 -14.34 -9.80
C ASN A 351 -17.49 -14.58 -8.29
N LYS A 352 -16.68 -13.74 -7.64
CA LYS A 352 -16.42 -13.78 -6.19
C LYS A 352 -16.98 -12.54 -5.52
N PRO A 353 -17.57 -12.64 -4.32
CA PRO A 353 -18.01 -11.47 -3.57
C PRO A 353 -16.83 -10.61 -3.09
N VAL A 354 -17.16 -9.41 -2.64
CA VAL A 354 -16.29 -8.54 -1.83
C VAL A 354 -16.87 -8.40 -0.42
N ASP A 355 -16.00 -8.18 0.57
CA ASP A 355 -16.45 -7.97 1.95
C ASP A 355 -17.33 -6.72 2.07
N THR A 356 -18.36 -6.77 2.91
CA THR A 356 -19.15 -5.61 3.32
C THR A 356 -18.78 -5.19 4.75
N TYR A 357 -19.04 -3.92 5.06
CA TYR A 357 -18.71 -3.31 6.34
C TYR A 357 -19.94 -2.62 6.91
N ALA A 358 -20.06 -2.61 8.24
CA ALA A 358 -21.17 -1.93 8.91
C ALA A 358 -21.01 -0.41 8.75
N VAL A 359 -22.11 0.32 8.59
CA VAL A 359 -22.10 1.78 8.52
C VAL A 359 -23.12 2.34 9.50
N GLU A 360 -22.70 3.31 10.30
CA GLU A 360 -23.55 3.99 11.27
C GLU A 360 -23.35 5.50 11.20
N VAL A 361 -24.42 6.26 11.42
CA VAL A 361 -24.34 7.72 11.62
C VAL A 361 -24.50 8.02 13.10
N ARG A 362 -23.47 8.60 13.72
CA ARG A 362 -23.47 8.99 15.13
C ARG A 362 -23.28 10.50 15.21
N ASN A 363 -24.27 11.21 15.75
CA ASN A 363 -24.25 12.67 15.89
C ASN A 363 -23.92 13.43 14.59
N GLY A 364 -24.47 12.99 13.45
CA GLY A 364 -24.24 13.61 12.15
C GLY A 364 -22.91 13.26 11.48
N VAL A 365 -22.16 12.30 12.03
CA VAL A 365 -20.88 11.84 11.47
C VAL A 365 -20.99 10.38 11.07
N ILE A 366 -20.45 10.03 9.91
CA ILE A 366 -20.43 8.67 9.37
C ILE A 366 -19.31 7.87 10.04
N TYR A 367 -19.62 6.65 10.47
CA TYR A 367 -18.69 5.66 11.00
C TYR A 367 -18.81 4.37 10.20
N VAL A 368 -17.67 3.71 9.95
CA VAL A 368 -17.61 2.39 9.34
C VAL A 368 -17.00 1.41 10.32
N GLY A 369 -17.70 0.29 10.52
CA GLY A 369 -17.34 -0.77 11.44
C GLY A 369 -16.83 -2.01 10.72
N THR A 370 -15.82 -2.65 11.29
CA THR A 370 -15.43 -4.02 10.95
C THR A 370 -15.40 -4.85 12.21
N THR A 371 -15.74 -6.12 12.09
CA THR A 371 -15.53 -7.10 13.15
C THR A 371 -14.17 -7.73 12.91
N VAL A 372 -13.22 -7.47 13.81
CA VAL A 372 -11.91 -8.12 13.78
C VAL A 372 -11.99 -9.35 14.66
N THR A 373 -11.75 -10.52 14.07
CA THR A 373 -11.58 -11.76 14.84
C THR A 373 -10.11 -11.89 15.16
N TYR A 374 -9.84 -12.01 16.46
CA TYR A 374 -8.54 -12.08 17.04
C TYR A 374 -8.03 -13.51 17.27
#